data_AF-A0A9N8HHI2-F1
#
_entry.id   AF-A0A9N8HHI2-F1
#
_cell.length_a   1.000
_cell.length_b   1.000
_cell.length_c   1.000
_cell.angle_alpha   90.00
_cell.angle_beta   90.00
_cell.angle_gamma   90.00
#
_symmetry.space_group_name_H-M   'P 1'
#
loop_
_entity.id
_entity.type
_entity.pdbx_description
1 polymer ?
#
loop_
_entity_poly.entity_id
_entity_poly.type
_entity_poly.pdbx_seq_one_letter_code
_entity_poly.pdbx_strand_id
1 'polypeptide(L)'
;MQRATFCYPDSFFEPKDFGVSESMRHLIAKAEADEVDLLDDYIEAHIHGVVRVQDDVECVVLDPCYRDTEVEEQAAQLGVPVKWHGGFRLTVNRLRHYPDYRGPQIVALGVQIAHNGVIQPALLGKSNHQGGHDAQAIKKAWHYLARFGYSSQVK
;
A
#
# COMPACT_ATOMS: atom_id res chain seq x y z
N MET A 1 -14.07 -15.51 10.44
CA MET A 1 -13.94 -15.46 8.96
C MET A 1 -15.24 -15.71 8.19
N GLN A 2 -16.34 -16.14 8.81
CA GLN A 2 -17.60 -16.48 8.10
C GLN A 2 -18.25 -15.33 7.30
N ARG A 3 -17.86 -14.07 7.55
CA ARG A 3 -18.36 -12.89 6.83
C ARG A 3 -17.41 -12.40 5.74
N ALA A 4 -16.44 -13.20 5.32
CA ALA A 4 -15.44 -12.78 4.34
C ALA A 4 -15.45 -13.70 3.13
N THR A 5 -15.33 -13.10 1.95
CA THR A 5 -14.91 -13.79 0.72
C THR A 5 -13.52 -13.33 0.34
N PHE A 6 -12.86 -14.14 -0.48
CA PHE A 6 -11.48 -13.94 -0.88
C PHE A 6 -11.36 -14.17 -2.37
N CYS A 7 -10.45 -13.48 -3.04
CA CYS A 7 -10.16 -13.70 -4.45
C CYS A 7 -8.66 -13.58 -4.75
N TYR A 8 -8.26 -14.21 -5.86
CA TYR A 8 -6.96 -14.01 -6.47
C TYR A 8 -7.07 -14.05 -8.01
N PRO A 9 -6.51 -13.07 -8.74
CA PRO A 9 -5.88 -11.83 -8.25
C PRO A 9 -6.91 -10.87 -7.60
N ASP A 10 -6.51 -9.65 -7.28
CA ASP A 10 -7.39 -8.64 -6.68
C ASP A 10 -8.56 -8.23 -7.61
N SER A 11 -9.51 -7.49 -7.05
CA SER A 11 -10.73 -7.08 -7.77
C SER A 11 -10.49 -6.21 -9.01
N PHE A 12 -9.35 -5.52 -9.12
CA PHE A 12 -9.02 -4.72 -10.29
C PHE A 12 -8.80 -5.59 -11.54
N PHE A 13 -8.38 -6.85 -11.36
CA PHE A 13 -8.12 -7.80 -12.44
C PHE A 13 -9.33 -8.68 -12.81
N GLU A 14 -10.52 -8.40 -12.28
CA GLU A 14 -11.75 -9.16 -12.53
C GLU A 14 -11.57 -10.69 -12.31
N PRO A 15 -11.23 -11.11 -11.08
CA PRO A 15 -10.82 -12.47 -10.79
C PRO A 15 -11.98 -13.46 -10.95
N LYS A 16 -11.65 -14.65 -11.47
CA LYS A 16 -12.60 -15.77 -11.60
C LYS A 16 -12.49 -16.76 -10.44
N ASP A 17 -11.39 -16.73 -9.70
CA ASP A 17 -11.16 -17.57 -8.55
C ASP A 17 -11.46 -16.77 -7.28
N PHE A 18 -12.59 -17.09 -6.67
CA PHE A 18 -13.02 -16.50 -5.41
C PHE A 18 -13.77 -17.53 -4.56
N GLY A 19 -13.81 -17.31 -3.26
CA GLY A 19 -14.49 -18.21 -2.35
C GLY A 19 -14.46 -17.76 -0.90
N VAL A 20 -15.01 -18.59 -0.03
CA VAL A 20 -14.97 -18.41 1.43
C VAL A 20 -13.69 -19.00 2.02
N SER A 21 -13.47 -18.84 3.33
CA SER A 21 -12.27 -19.31 4.03
C SER A 21 -11.89 -20.77 3.77
N GLU A 22 -12.88 -21.65 3.60
CA GLU A 22 -12.70 -23.07 3.33
C GLU A 22 -12.02 -23.32 1.98
N SER A 23 -12.16 -22.40 1.02
CA SER A 23 -11.54 -22.44 -0.31
C SER A 23 -10.20 -21.72 -0.39
N MET A 24 -9.72 -21.14 0.71
CA MET A 24 -8.49 -20.31 0.74
C MET A 24 -7.26 -21.05 0.22
N ARG A 25 -7.14 -22.36 0.50
CA ARG A 25 -5.99 -23.17 0.05
C ARG A 25 -5.78 -23.14 -1.46
N HIS A 26 -6.88 -23.11 -2.23
CA HIS A 26 -6.82 -23.00 -3.69
C HIS A 26 -6.26 -21.65 -4.14
N LEU A 27 -6.71 -20.56 -3.52
CA LEU A 27 -6.24 -19.21 -3.84
C LEU A 27 -4.76 -19.02 -3.47
N ILE A 28 -4.32 -19.56 -2.32
CA ILE A 28 -2.91 -19.55 -1.92
C ILE A 28 -2.06 -20.29 -2.95
N ALA A 29 -2.46 -21.49 -3.35
CA ALA A 29 -1.70 -22.28 -4.33
C ALA A 29 -1.60 -21.56 -5.69
N LYS A 30 -2.63 -20.80 -6.09
CA LYS A 30 -2.58 -19.97 -7.30
C LYS A 30 -1.59 -18.81 -7.15
N ALA A 31 -1.64 -18.09 -6.03
CA ALA A 31 -0.72 -16.99 -5.76
C ALA A 31 0.73 -17.45 -5.72
N GLU A 32 1.03 -18.54 -4.99
CA GLU A 32 2.36 -19.12 -4.89
C GLU A 32 2.94 -19.61 -6.24
N ALA A 33 2.07 -19.94 -7.21
CA ALA A 33 2.47 -20.39 -8.54
C ALA A 33 2.57 -19.26 -9.56
N ASP A 34 2.11 -18.04 -9.23
CA ASP A 34 2.17 -16.90 -10.13
C ASP A 34 3.54 -16.21 -10.06
N GLU A 35 3.97 -15.61 -11.17
CA GLU A 35 5.25 -14.90 -11.28
C GLU A 35 5.03 -13.39 -11.47
N VAL A 36 4.12 -12.83 -10.66
CA VAL A 36 3.86 -11.38 -10.63
C VAL A 36 4.68 -10.69 -9.53
N ASP A 37 4.75 -9.36 -9.60
CA ASP A 37 5.45 -8.59 -8.58
C ASP A 37 4.75 -8.71 -7.22
N LEU A 38 5.53 -8.67 -6.11
CA LEU A 38 4.99 -8.86 -4.76
C LEU A 38 3.91 -7.84 -4.36
N LEU A 39 3.86 -6.67 -5.02
CA LEU A 39 2.81 -5.68 -4.77
C LEU A 39 1.55 -5.88 -5.61
N ASP A 40 1.53 -6.92 -6.45
CA ASP A 40 0.35 -7.42 -7.17
C ASP A 40 0.00 -8.86 -6.76
N ASP A 41 0.90 -9.55 -6.04
CA ASP A 41 0.73 -10.93 -5.56
C ASP A 41 0.09 -11.01 -4.17
N TYR A 42 -1.20 -10.72 -4.08
CA TYR A 42 -1.94 -10.83 -2.82
C TYR A 42 -3.36 -11.36 -3.00
N ILE A 43 -3.84 -12.06 -1.98
CA ILE A 43 -5.24 -12.46 -1.87
C ILE A 43 -6.02 -11.29 -1.28
N GLU A 44 -6.99 -10.79 -2.03
CA GLU A 44 -7.89 -9.75 -1.54
C GLU A 44 -8.99 -10.38 -0.66
N ALA A 45 -9.28 -9.76 0.47
CA ALA A 45 -10.36 -10.15 1.36
C ALA A 45 -11.50 -9.11 1.31
N HIS A 46 -12.69 -9.56 0.93
CA HIS A 46 -13.89 -8.74 0.93
C HIS A 46 -14.72 -9.06 2.18
N ILE A 47 -14.85 -8.07 3.08
CA ILE A 47 -15.62 -8.23 4.31
C ILE A 47 -17.07 -7.81 4.06
N HIS A 48 -18.01 -8.73 4.30
CA HIS A 48 -19.43 -8.49 4.17
C HIS A 48 -20.00 -7.88 5.47
N GLY A 49 -20.57 -6.69 5.34
CA GLY A 49 -21.17 -5.93 6.44
C GLY A 49 -20.28 -4.79 6.93
N VAL A 50 -20.69 -4.15 8.02
CA VAL A 50 -19.96 -3.01 8.59
C VAL A 50 -18.68 -3.47 9.26
N VAL A 51 -17.57 -2.79 8.95
CA VAL A 51 -16.31 -2.86 9.70
C VAL A 51 -16.26 -1.67 10.66
N ARG A 52 -16.23 -1.96 11.97
CA ARG A 52 -16.12 -0.94 13.03
C ARG A 52 -14.70 -0.93 13.55
N VAL A 53 -14.02 0.22 13.45
CA VAL A 53 -12.61 0.33 13.87
C VAL A 53 -12.39 -0.14 15.31
N GLN A 54 -13.26 0.26 16.24
CA GLN A 54 -13.14 -0.10 17.67
C GLN A 54 -13.35 -1.59 17.96
N ASP A 55 -14.07 -2.31 17.11
CA ASP A 55 -14.42 -3.72 17.34
C ASP A 55 -13.58 -4.69 16.49
N ASP A 56 -13.18 -4.25 15.28
CA ASP A 56 -12.61 -5.11 14.24
C ASP A 56 -11.12 -4.82 13.96
N VAL A 57 -10.55 -3.73 14.47
CA VAL A 57 -9.15 -3.33 14.20
C VAL A 57 -8.32 -3.34 15.47
N GLU A 58 -7.21 -4.10 15.47
CA GLU A 58 -6.30 -4.17 16.62
C GLU A 58 -5.52 -2.86 16.84
N CYS A 59 -5.05 -2.24 15.76
CA CYS A 59 -4.29 -0.99 15.81
C CYS A 59 -4.22 -0.32 14.44
N VAL A 60 -3.92 0.98 14.44
CA VAL A 60 -3.52 1.73 13.24
C VAL A 60 -2.00 1.85 13.25
N VAL A 61 -1.36 1.57 12.13
CA VAL A 61 0.10 1.70 11.97
C VAL A 61 0.40 2.83 11.00
N LEU A 62 1.15 3.84 11.45
CA LEU A 62 1.49 5.02 10.63
C LEU A 62 2.98 5.05 10.26
N ASP A 63 3.27 5.70 9.13
CA ASP A 63 4.63 6.11 8.77
C ASP A 63 5.09 7.27 9.66
N PRO A 64 6.35 7.28 10.14
CA PRO A 64 6.89 8.39 10.93
C PRO A 64 6.76 9.78 10.31
N CYS A 65 6.57 9.90 8.98
CA CYS A 65 6.30 11.18 8.32
C CYS A 65 4.98 11.85 8.74
N TYR A 66 4.10 11.12 9.44
CA TYR A 66 2.84 11.64 9.97
C TYR A 66 2.91 12.06 11.44
N ARG A 67 4.09 12.00 12.08
CA ARG A 67 4.25 12.51 13.44
C ARG A 67 4.03 14.02 13.50
N ASP A 68 3.38 14.48 14.55
CA ASP A 68 3.04 15.88 14.80
C ASP A 68 2.21 16.49 13.66
N THR A 69 1.37 15.67 13.01
CA THR A 69 0.45 16.10 11.95
C THR A 69 -1.01 15.86 12.33
N GLU A 70 -1.93 16.52 11.62
CA GLU A 70 -3.37 16.28 11.74
C GLU A 70 -3.74 14.80 11.55
N VAL A 71 -2.99 14.04 10.76
CA VAL A 71 -3.22 12.60 10.56
C VAL A 71 -2.97 11.82 11.86
N GLU A 72 -1.95 12.17 12.64
CA GLU A 72 -1.72 11.56 13.96
C GLU A 72 -2.85 11.91 14.93
N GLU A 73 -3.28 13.18 14.95
CA GLU A 73 -4.38 13.65 15.79
C GLU A 73 -5.69 12.92 15.46
N GLN A 74 -6.02 12.77 14.18
CA GLN A 74 -7.19 12.03 13.72
C GLN A 74 -7.10 10.53 14.05
N ALA A 75 -5.92 9.93 13.87
CA ALA A 75 -5.70 8.52 14.21
C ALA A 75 -5.89 8.25 15.71
N ALA A 76 -5.45 9.17 16.57
CA ALA A 76 -5.63 9.07 18.02
C ALA A 76 -7.11 9.09 18.45
N GLN A 77 -8.00 9.65 17.63
CA GLN A 77 -9.45 9.70 17.89
C GLN A 77 -10.19 8.40 17.54
N LEU A 78 -9.53 7.44 16.88
CA LEU A 78 -10.17 6.20 16.43
C LEU A 78 -10.47 5.21 17.57
N GLY A 79 -9.93 5.44 18.78
CA GLY A 79 -10.17 4.59 19.95
C GLY A 79 -9.39 3.27 19.94
N VAL A 80 -8.41 3.12 19.04
CA VAL A 80 -7.48 1.98 18.96
C VAL A 80 -6.03 2.45 19.06
N PRO A 81 -5.09 1.60 19.50
CA PRO A 81 -3.68 1.96 19.58
C PRO A 81 -3.11 2.46 18.24
N VAL A 82 -2.33 3.53 18.28
CA VAL A 82 -1.51 4.00 17.16
C VAL A 82 -0.08 3.47 17.33
N LYS A 83 0.37 2.67 16.36
CA LYS A 83 1.73 2.12 16.27
C LYS A 83 2.48 2.77 15.09
N TRP A 84 3.79 2.58 15.05
CA TRP A 84 4.64 3.17 14.02
C TRP A 84 5.54 2.09 13.41
N HIS A 85 5.70 2.12 12.09
CA HIS A 85 6.64 1.24 11.39
C HIS A 85 7.98 1.94 11.10
N GLY A 86 8.96 1.22 10.53
CA GLY A 86 10.33 1.71 10.29
C GLY A 86 10.45 2.93 9.36
N GLY A 87 9.45 3.16 8.50
CA GLY A 87 9.30 4.36 7.69
C GLY A 87 9.74 4.16 6.25
N PHE A 88 9.09 4.86 5.33
CA PHE A 88 9.37 4.81 3.91
C PHE A 88 10.01 6.11 3.44
N ARG A 89 11.22 6.01 2.86
CA ARG A 89 11.92 7.11 2.19
C ARG A 89 12.62 6.59 0.95
N LEU A 90 12.28 7.14 -0.21
CA LEU A 90 12.92 6.78 -1.48
C LEU A 90 13.60 8.00 -2.09
N THR A 91 14.90 7.93 -2.33
CA THR A 91 15.62 8.99 -3.04
C THR A 91 15.35 8.94 -4.53
N VAL A 92 15.33 10.09 -5.20
CA VAL A 92 15.22 10.17 -6.66
C VAL A 92 16.34 9.41 -7.36
N ASN A 93 17.56 9.41 -6.79
CA ASN A 93 18.65 8.60 -7.31
C ASN A 93 18.26 7.12 -7.29
N ARG A 94 17.84 6.56 -6.15
CA ARG A 94 17.45 5.15 -6.05
C ARG A 94 16.25 4.83 -6.95
N LEU A 95 15.27 5.73 -7.06
CA LEU A 95 14.15 5.60 -8.00
C LEU A 95 14.63 5.39 -9.45
N ARG A 96 15.58 6.22 -9.91
CA ARG A 96 16.14 6.15 -11.27
C ARG A 96 16.94 4.89 -11.56
N HIS A 97 17.37 4.14 -10.55
CA HIS A 97 18.07 2.85 -10.76
C HIS A 97 17.12 1.75 -11.26
N TYR A 98 15.80 1.96 -11.19
CA TYR A 98 14.80 0.95 -11.56
C TYR A 98 13.81 1.49 -12.62
N PRO A 99 14.27 1.92 -13.80
CA PRO A 99 13.40 2.57 -14.80
C PRO A 99 12.26 1.67 -15.30
N ASP A 100 12.47 0.35 -15.31
CA ASP A 100 11.54 -0.59 -15.94
C ASP A 100 10.48 -1.17 -14.98
N TYR A 101 10.64 -0.96 -13.66
CA TYR A 101 9.78 -1.62 -12.66
C TYR A 101 8.28 -1.29 -12.81
N ARG A 102 7.92 -0.01 -12.93
CA ARG A 102 6.56 0.43 -13.31
C ARG A 102 6.56 1.41 -14.49
N GLY A 103 7.71 1.48 -15.17
CA GLY A 103 7.92 2.29 -16.37
C GLY A 103 8.49 3.69 -16.10
N PRO A 104 9.19 4.26 -17.10
CA PRO A 104 9.90 5.53 -16.98
C PRO A 104 8.97 6.73 -16.68
N GLN A 105 7.70 6.65 -17.09
CA GLN A 105 6.69 7.66 -16.78
C GLN A 105 6.41 7.76 -15.27
N ILE A 106 6.49 6.65 -14.55
CA ILE A 106 6.30 6.62 -13.09
C ILE A 106 7.55 7.14 -12.38
N VAL A 107 8.74 6.87 -12.93
CA VAL A 107 9.99 7.49 -12.46
C VAL A 107 9.91 9.02 -12.63
N ALA A 108 9.47 9.50 -13.79
CA ALA A 108 9.29 10.93 -14.04
C ALA A 108 8.30 11.56 -13.04
N LEU A 109 7.16 10.90 -12.78
CA LEU A 109 6.19 11.32 -11.77
C LEU A 109 6.82 11.39 -10.37
N GLY A 110 7.55 10.34 -9.96
CA GLY A 110 8.22 10.34 -8.65
C GLY A 110 9.26 11.46 -8.52
N VAL A 111 9.97 11.80 -9.60
CA VAL A 111 10.87 12.97 -9.63
C VAL A 111 10.10 14.27 -9.41
N GLN A 112 8.92 14.43 -10.01
CA GLN A 112 8.08 15.61 -9.84
C GLN A 112 7.51 15.75 -8.42
N ILE A 113 7.13 14.63 -7.80
CA ILE A 113 6.56 14.62 -6.44
C ILE A 113 7.64 14.80 -5.37
N ALA A 114 8.88 14.39 -5.64
CA ALA A 114 9.95 14.41 -4.66
C ALA A 114 10.21 15.83 -4.12
N HIS A 115 10.29 15.95 -2.80
CA HIS A 115 10.72 17.16 -2.13
C HIS A 115 12.17 16.99 -1.65
N ASN A 116 13.05 17.93 -1.98
CA ASN A 116 14.49 17.83 -1.72
C ASN A 116 15.11 16.49 -2.17
N GLY A 117 14.64 15.98 -3.32
CA GLY A 117 15.13 14.73 -3.90
C GLY A 117 14.68 13.45 -3.18
N VAL A 118 13.71 13.53 -2.27
CA VAL A 118 13.17 12.37 -1.55
C VAL A 118 11.64 12.29 -1.66
N ILE A 119 11.13 11.08 -1.83
CA ILE A 119 9.72 10.72 -1.79
C ILE A 119 9.40 10.08 -0.44
N GLN A 120 8.32 10.52 0.19
CA GLN A 120 7.74 9.97 1.42
C GLN A 120 6.22 9.76 1.21
N PRO A 121 5.55 8.92 2.02
CA PRO A 121 4.13 8.64 1.85
C PRO A 121 3.25 9.89 1.84
N ALA A 122 3.53 10.86 2.74
CA ALA A 122 2.78 12.10 2.83
C ALA A 122 2.79 12.92 1.52
N LEU A 123 3.89 12.90 0.74
CA LEU A 123 3.97 13.59 -0.54
C LEU A 123 3.07 12.94 -1.58
N LEU A 124 3.06 11.60 -1.65
CA LEU A 124 2.17 10.86 -2.55
C LEU A 124 0.70 11.09 -2.20
N GLY A 125 0.37 11.05 -0.90
CA GLY A 125 -0.99 11.32 -0.41
C GLY A 125 -1.45 12.75 -0.76
N LYS A 126 -0.58 13.74 -0.57
CA LYS A 126 -0.85 15.13 -0.96
C LYS A 126 -1.08 15.28 -2.46
N SER A 127 -0.21 14.69 -3.30
CA SER A 127 -0.36 14.72 -4.76
C SER A 127 -1.64 14.05 -5.23
N ASN A 128 -2.08 12.97 -4.57
CA ASN A 128 -3.36 12.33 -4.87
C ASN A 128 -4.54 13.24 -4.52
N HIS A 129 -4.51 13.91 -3.37
CA HIS A 129 -5.60 14.77 -2.90
C HIS A 129 -5.72 16.07 -3.70
N GLN A 130 -4.61 16.67 -4.12
CA GLN A 130 -4.60 17.90 -4.92
C GLN A 130 -5.13 17.69 -6.35
N GLY A 131 -5.20 16.44 -6.81
CA GLY A 131 -5.56 16.11 -8.19
C GLY A 131 -4.45 16.47 -9.19
N GLY A 132 -4.70 16.21 -10.48
CA GLY A 132 -3.76 16.50 -11.57
C GLY A 132 -2.85 15.34 -11.99
N HIS A 133 -2.89 14.23 -11.24
CA HIS A 133 -2.26 12.97 -11.63
C HIS A 133 -3.30 11.84 -11.62
N ASP A 134 -3.10 10.87 -12.51
CA ASP A 134 -3.88 9.63 -12.51
C ASP A 134 -3.63 8.85 -11.19
N ALA A 135 -4.71 8.42 -10.54
CA ALA A 135 -4.63 7.70 -9.26
C ALA A 135 -3.86 6.38 -9.41
N GLN A 136 -3.96 5.71 -10.56
CA GLN A 136 -3.17 4.51 -10.83
C GLN A 136 -1.68 4.82 -11.00
N ALA A 137 -1.32 5.97 -11.57
CA ALA A 137 0.06 6.43 -11.61
C ALA A 137 0.61 6.73 -10.20
N ILE A 138 -0.18 7.33 -9.31
CA ILE A 138 0.20 7.53 -7.90
C ILE A 138 0.34 6.19 -7.17
N LYS A 139 -0.58 5.23 -7.38
CA LYS A 139 -0.44 3.85 -6.85
C LYS A 139 0.89 3.23 -7.29
N LYS A 140 1.24 3.33 -8.57
CA LYS A 140 2.53 2.82 -9.09
C LYS A 140 3.74 3.55 -8.52
N ALA A 141 3.64 4.85 -8.22
CA ALA A 141 4.70 5.58 -7.50
C ALA A 141 4.83 5.09 -6.04
N TRP A 142 3.72 4.76 -5.37
CA TRP A 142 3.74 4.07 -4.08
C TRP A 142 4.42 2.70 -4.19
N HIS A 143 4.25 1.95 -5.30
CA HIS A 143 4.94 0.66 -5.48
C HIS A 143 6.46 0.80 -5.43
N TYR A 144 7.02 1.85 -6.03
CA TYR A 144 8.46 2.14 -5.91
C TYR A 144 8.87 2.42 -4.46
N LEU A 145 8.09 3.24 -3.76
CA LEU A 145 8.36 3.59 -2.37
C LEU A 145 8.30 2.35 -1.46
N ALA A 146 7.29 1.49 -1.63
CA ALA A 146 7.14 0.26 -0.87
C ALA A 146 8.28 -0.74 -1.13
N ARG A 147 8.64 -0.94 -2.41
CA ARG A 147 9.67 -1.91 -2.82
C ARG A 147 11.10 -1.47 -2.46
N PHE A 148 11.39 -0.18 -2.56
CA PHE A 148 12.78 0.34 -2.49
C PHE A 148 13.00 1.39 -1.42
N GLY A 149 11.96 1.82 -0.72
CA GLY A 149 12.04 2.91 0.26
C GLY A 149 11.88 2.47 1.71
N TYR A 150 11.60 1.20 2.00
CA TYR A 150 11.43 0.77 3.39
C TYR A 150 12.75 0.86 4.16
N SER A 151 12.73 1.58 5.27
CA SER A 151 13.81 1.62 6.24
C SER A 151 13.54 0.51 7.25
N SER A 152 13.97 -0.71 6.97
CA SER A 152 14.08 -1.70 8.03
C SER A 152 15.12 -1.18 9.01
N GLN A 153 14.73 -0.83 10.23
CA GLN A 153 15.70 -0.91 11.32
C GLN A 153 16.21 -2.36 11.29
N VAL A 154 17.48 -2.53 10.92
CA VAL A 154 18.19 -3.78 11.20
C VAL A 154 18.09 -3.93 12.71
N LYS A 155 17.28 -4.90 13.16
CA LYS A 155 17.39 -5.42 14.52
C LYS A 155 18.74 -6.11 14.68
#